data_AF-A0A1W9KTB9-F1
#
_entry.id   AF-A0A1W9KTB9-F1
#
_cell.length_a   1.000
_cell.length_b   1.000
_cell.length_c   1.000
_cell.angle_alpha   90.00
_cell.angle_beta   90.00
_cell.angle_gamma   90.00
#
_symmetry.space_group_name_H-M   'P 1'
#
loop_
_entity.id
_entity.type
_entity.pdbx_description
1 polymer ?
#
loop_
_entity_poly.entity_id
_entity_poly.type
_entity_poly.pdbx_seq_one_letter_code
_entity_poly.pdbx_strand_id
1 'polypeptide(L)'
;MSQLSTYPLRLPRSLRTGVEQFSKQDGISINQFVSIAVAEKLAMLQAEVYFAERSARADMNAFDRLMQRSGGEAPRAGDEIS
;
A
#
# COMPACT_ATOMS: atom_id res chain seq x y z
N MET A 1 16.24 17.45 10.66
CA MET A 1 16.92 16.97 9.45
C MET A 1 16.87 15.45 9.47
N SER A 2 16.37 14.79 8.44
CA SER A 2 16.45 13.32 8.38
C SER A 2 17.93 12.93 8.25
N GLN A 3 18.42 12.13 9.19
CA GLN A 3 19.78 11.61 9.15
C GLN A 3 19.83 10.47 8.13
N LEU A 4 20.54 10.68 7.01
CA LEU A 4 20.85 9.62 6.06
C LEU A 4 21.91 8.71 6.67
N SER A 5 21.55 7.46 6.93
CA SER A 5 22.51 6.42 7.34
C SER A 5 22.81 5.50 6.17
N THR A 6 24.10 5.24 5.92
CA THR A 6 24.51 4.27 4.90
C THR A 6 24.39 2.87 5.48
N TYR A 7 23.54 2.04 4.88
CA TYR A 7 23.39 0.64 5.25
C TYR A 7 23.96 -0.27 4.13
N PRO A 8 25.08 -0.98 4.36
CA PRO A 8 25.63 -1.89 3.36
C PRO A 8 24.74 -3.14 3.22
N LEU A 9 24.06 -3.25 2.08
CA LEU A 9 23.18 -4.38 1.76
C LEU A 9 23.83 -5.31 0.72
N ARG A 10 23.82 -6.62 0.99
CA ARG A 10 24.22 -7.64 0.01
C ARG A 10 22.99 -8.31 -0.57
N LEU A 11 22.87 -8.29 -1.90
CA LEU A 11 21.77 -8.90 -2.64
C LEU A 11 22.25 -10.15 -3.39
N PRO A 12 21.44 -11.21 -3.50
CA PRO A 12 21.69 -12.30 -4.44
C PRO A 12 21.88 -11.78 -5.86
N ARG A 13 22.74 -12.43 -6.66
CA ARG A 13 23.09 -11.97 -8.02
C ARG A 13 21.86 -11.72 -8.90
N SER A 14 20.91 -12.65 -8.92
CA SER A 14 19.66 -12.52 -9.70
C SER A 14 18.87 -11.27 -9.33
N LEU A 15 18.74 -11.00 -8.03
CA LEU A 15 17.99 -9.86 -7.52
C LEU A 15 18.72 -8.54 -7.84
N ARG A 16 20.05 -8.52 -7.70
CA ARG A 16 20.86 -7.37 -8.11
C ARG A 16 20.69 -7.05 -9.60
N THR A 17 20.71 -8.07 -10.46
CA THR A 17 20.49 -7.89 -11.91
C THR A 17 19.11 -7.29 -12.20
N GLY A 18 18.06 -7.77 -11.52
CA GLY A 18 16.72 -7.20 -11.63
C GLY A 18 16.68 -5.73 -11.22
N VAL A 19 17.21 -5.40 -10.03
CA VAL A 19 17.26 -4.01 -9.54
C VAL A 19 18.03 -3.11 -10.49
N GLU A 20 19.16 -3.57 -11.04
CA GLU A 20 19.95 -2.82 -12.02
C GLU A 20 19.17 -2.55 -13.32
N GLN A 21 18.38 -3.51 -13.80
CA GLN A 21 17.55 -3.34 -14.99
C GLN A 21 16.45 -2.31 -14.77
N PHE A 22 15.67 -2.44 -13.69
CA PHE A 22 14.59 -1.50 -13.38
C PHE A 22 15.11 -0.09 -13.07
N SER A 23 16.21 0.02 -12.31
CA SER A 23 16.83 1.31 -12.01
C SER A 23 17.25 2.05 -13.30
N LYS A 24 17.79 1.32 -14.29
CA LYS A 24 18.14 1.90 -15.60
C LYS A 24 16.91 2.34 -16.40
N GLN A 25 15.86 1.52 -16.39
CA GLN A 25 14.60 1.84 -17.08
C GLN A 25 13.95 3.12 -16.53
N ASP A 26 13.97 3.28 -15.20
CA ASP A 26 13.36 4.41 -14.51
C ASP A 26 14.31 5.62 -14.36
N GLY A 27 15.57 5.49 -14.79
CA GLY A 27 16.57 6.56 -14.72
C GLY A 27 16.99 6.94 -13.30
N ILE A 28 16.85 6.03 -12.33
CA ILE A 28 17.18 6.25 -10.91
C ILE A 28 18.39 5.43 -10.47
N SER A 29 19.01 5.82 -9.36
CA SER A 29 20.09 5.01 -8.77
C SER A 29 19.55 3.74 -8.11
N ILE A 30 20.40 2.71 -8.00
CA ILE A 30 20.08 1.47 -7.26
C ILE A 30 19.67 1.78 -5.82
N ASN A 31 20.37 2.70 -5.14
CA ASN A 31 20.06 3.06 -3.76
C ASN A 31 18.68 3.73 -3.65
N GLN A 32 18.32 4.57 -4.62
CA GLN A 32 17.00 5.18 -4.67
C GLN A 32 15.92 4.13 -4.92
N PHE A 33 16.13 3.21 -5.87
CA PHE A 33 15.22 2.09 -6.12
C PHE A 33 14.98 1.27 -4.84
N VAL A 34 16.05 0.87 -4.15
CA VAL A 34 15.95 0.11 -2.90
C VAL A 34 15.24 0.91 -1.81
N SER A 35 15.50 2.22 -1.72
CA SER A 35 14.86 3.08 -0.72
C SER A 35 13.35 3.19 -0.94
N ILE A 36 12.91 3.33 -2.21
CA ILE A 36 11.49 3.36 -2.59
C ILE A 36 10.85 2.01 -2.27
N ALA A 37 11.46 0.90 -2.70
CA ALA A 37 10.93 -0.44 -2.45
C ALA A 37 10.79 -0.75 -0.95
N VAL A 38 11.74 -0.30 -0.11
CA VAL A 38 11.64 -0.41 1.35
C VAL A 38 10.49 0.44 1.89
N ALA A 39 10.35 1.68 1.43
CA ALA A 39 9.25 2.55 1.84
C ALA A 39 7.88 1.94 1.48
N GLU A 40 7.74 1.42 0.27
CA GLU A 40 6.53 0.72 -0.19
C GLU A 40 6.24 -0.51 0.67
N LYS A 41 7.24 -1.36 0.93
CA LYS A 41 7.05 -2.55 1.77
C LYS A 41 6.62 -2.18 3.19
N LEU A 42 7.21 -1.13 3.78
CA LEU A 42 6.82 -0.64 5.10
C LEU A 42 5.39 -0.11 5.10
N ALA A 43 5.02 0.68 4.08
CA ALA A 43 3.65 1.20 3.94
C ALA A 43 2.63 0.06 3.83
N MET A 44 2.93 -0.99 3.05
CA MET A 44 2.06 -2.17 2.94
C MET A 44 1.89 -2.88 4.29
N LEU A 45 2.98 -3.14 5.01
CA LEU A 45 2.94 -3.81 6.32
C LEU A 45 2.17 -2.98 7.36
N GLN A 46 2.34 -1.65 7.35
CA GLN A 46 1.60 -0.76 8.23
C GLN A 46 0.11 -0.70 7.87
N ALA A 47 -0.24 -0.70 6.58
CA ALA A 47 -1.62 -0.74 6.13
C ALA A 47 -2.31 -2.02 6.60
N GLU A 48 -1.65 -3.18 6.49
CA GLU A 48 -2.17 -4.47 6.98
C GLU A 48 -2.53 -4.40 8.48
N VAL A 49 -1.61 -3.90 9.30
CA VAL A 49 -1.85 -3.70 10.75
C VAL A 49 -3.01 -2.73 10.99
N TYR A 50 -3.01 -1.59 10.31
CA TYR A 50 -4.05 -0.57 10.46
C TYR A 50 -5.45 -1.13 10.12
N PHE A 51 -5.58 -1.88 9.03
CA PHE A 51 -6.86 -2.49 8.66
C PHE A 51 -7.32 -3.54 9.67
N ALA A 52 -6.41 -4.34 10.21
CA ALA A 52 -6.72 -5.31 11.27
C ALA A 52 -7.22 -4.61 12.55
N GLU A 53 -6.55 -3.54 12.99
CA GLU A 53 -6.97 -2.76 14.16
C GLU A 53 -8.28 -2.00 13.94
N ARG A 54 -8.51 -1.54 12.70
CA ARG A 54 -9.73 -0.83 12.34
C ARG A 54 -10.92 -1.77 12.22
N SER A 55 -10.75 -2.97 11.67
CA SER A 55 -11.81 -3.97 11.58
C SER A 55 -12.27 -4.44 12.96
N ALA A 56 -11.34 -4.57 13.92
CA ALA A 56 -11.67 -4.91 15.31
C ALA A 56 -12.59 -3.89 16.01
N ARG A 57 -12.64 -2.66 15.50
CA ARG A 57 -13.50 -1.58 16.02
C ARG A 57 -14.77 -1.37 15.20
N ALA A 58 -15.01 -2.18 14.16
CA ALA A 58 -16.17 -2.04 13.31
C ALA A 58 -17.45 -2.51 14.03
N ASP A 59 -18.49 -1.69 13.98
CA ASP A 59 -19.85 -2.10 14.36
C ASP A 59 -20.61 -2.54 13.11
N MET A 60 -20.62 -3.86 12.87
CA MET A 60 -21.32 -4.44 11.72
C MET A 60 -22.84 -4.25 11.81
N ASN A 61 -23.41 -4.16 13.01
CA ASN A 61 -24.85 -3.88 13.15
C ASN A 61 -25.17 -2.44 12.76
N ALA A 62 -24.29 -1.48 13.08
CA ALA A 62 -24.43 -0.11 12.61
C ALA A 62 -24.28 -0.01 11.08
N PHE A 63 -23.36 -0.79 10.51
CA PHE A 63 -23.20 -0.91 9.06
C PHE A 63 -24.49 -1.44 8.39
N ASP A 64 -25.06 -2.53 8.89
CA ASP A 64 -26.29 -3.11 8.33
C ASP A 64 -27.48 -2.14 8.43
N ARG A 65 -27.63 -1.44 9.57
CA ARG A 65 -28.65 -0.39 9.71
C ARG A 65 -28.47 0.74 8.70
N LEU A 66 -27.22 1.12 8.40
CA LEU A 66 -26.93 2.15 7.40
C LEU A 66 -27.29 1.65 5.99
N MET A 67 -26.96 0.40 5.66
CA MET A 67 -27.22 -0.18 4.35
C MET A 67 -28.72 -0.43 4.09
N GLN A 68 -29.50 -0.71 5.13
CA GLN A 68 -30.95 -0.92 5.03
C GLN A 68 -31.78 0.37 5.18
N ARG A 69 -31.14 1.54 5.29
CA ARG A 69 -31.86 2.79 5.56
C ARG A 69 -32.83 3.11 4.42
N SER A 70 -34.03 3.52 4.78
CA SER A 70 -35.01 4.07 3.85
C SER A 70 -34.71 5.56 3.60
N GLY A 71 -33.81 5.84 2.66
CA GLY A 71 -33.48 7.21 2.19
C GLY A 71 -32.01 7.40 1.78
N GLY A 72 -31.70 8.57 1.21
CA GLY A 72 -30.39 8.92 0.66
C GLY A 72 -30.46 9.30 -0.82
N GLU A 73 -29.32 9.63 -1.42
CA GLU A 73 -29.23 9.73 -2.87
C GLU A 73 -29.36 8.34 -3.50
N ALA A 74 -30.16 8.26 -4.56
CA ALA A 74 -30.26 7.04 -5.35
C ALA A 74 -28.89 6.70 -5.97
N PRO A 75 -28.61 5.41 -6.24
CA PRO A 75 -27.43 5.01 -6.99
C PRO A 75 -27.35 5.78 -8.31
N ARG A 76 -26.12 6.14 -8.72
CA ARG A 76 -25.91 6.84 -10.00
C ARG A 76 -26.04 5.83 -11.14
N ALA A 77 -26.26 6.32 -12.35
CA ALA A 77 -26.17 5.46 -13.53
C ALA A 77 -24.79 4.79 -13.56
N GLY A 78 -24.75 3.45 -13.62
CA GLY A 78 -23.54 2.63 -13.48
C GLY A 78 -23.34 1.95 -12.11
N ASP A 79 -24.14 2.30 -11.10
CA ASP A 79 -24.13 1.65 -9.77
C ASP A 79 -25.16 0.50 -9.69
N GLU A 80 -25.66 0.00 -10.82
CA GLU A 80 -26.65 -1.08 -10.85
C GLU A 80 -26.03 -2.41 -10.40
N ILE A 81 -26.72 -3.14 -9.53
CA ILE A 81 -26.33 -4.51 -9.15
C ILE A 81 -26.65 -5.42 -10.35
N SER A 82 -25.62 -6.08 -10.89
CA SER A 82 -25.76 -7.10 -11.95
C SER A 82 -26.34 -8.41 -11.43
#